data_AF-X7F1F4-F1
#
_entry.id   AF-X7F1F4-F1
#
_cell.length_a   1.000
_cell.length_b   1.000
_cell.length_c   1.000
_cell.angle_alpha   90.00
_cell.angle_beta   90.00
_cell.angle_gamma   90.00
#
_symmetry.space_group_name_H-M   'P 1'
#
loop_
_entity.id
_entity.type
_entity.pdbx_description
1 polymer ?
#
loop_
_entity_poly.entity_id
_entity_poly.type
_entity_poly.pdbx_seq_one_letter_code
_entity_poly.pdbx_strand_id
1 'polypeptide(L)'
;MKQIDDVLILRLHRAKMPIEQIARAAGCSRMTVYKRLDSLGAPRRRNVMEPADVPGGGVRVAHNLKVSDADLVAATAAGETTSETAARLGVNVKTIRNRQLALSRRRAAAAKLDRAPQEPPSPPPPPSIGNIPAARVAALVETGGRYRELAALAERWGESTTRVQSWYHRARAAA
;
A
#
# COMPACT_ATOMS: atom_id res chain seq x y z
N MET A 1 33.48 -22.69 5.24
CA MET A 1 32.83 -21.80 4.25
C MET A 1 33.66 -21.83 2.98
N LYS A 2 33.09 -22.16 1.81
CA LYS A 2 33.85 -22.12 0.56
C LYS A 2 34.14 -20.65 0.21
N GLN A 3 35.41 -20.32 0.03
CA GLN A 3 35.83 -19.00 -0.43
C GLN A 3 35.33 -18.81 -1.86
N ILE A 4 34.58 -17.75 -2.11
CA ILE A 4 34.01 -17.45 -3.43
C ILE A 4 35.05 -16.64 -4.20
N ASP A 5 35.36 -17.09 -5.41
CA ASP A 5 36.31 -16.40 -6.29
C ASP A 5 35.61 -15.26 -7.04
N ASP A 6 35.76 -14.05 -6.50
CA ASP A 6 35.20 -12.83 -7.07
C ASP A 6 35.83 -12.48 -8.44
N VAL A 7 37.07 -12.91 -8.70
CA VAL A 7 37.77 -12.70 -9.99
C VAL A 7 37.14 -13.57 -11.07
N LEU A 8 36.85 -14.84 -10.75
CA LEU A 8 36.16 -15.76 -11.64
C LEU A 8 34.76 -15.22 -12.02
N ILE A 9 33.99 -14.74 -11.03
CA ILE A 9 32.65 -14.17 -11.26
C ILE A 9 32.73 -12.97 -12.22
N LEU A 10 33.67 -12.04 -12.01
CA LEU A 10 33.83 -10.89 -12.90
C LEU A 10 34.28 -11.28 -14.30
N ARG A 11 35.21 -12.24 -14.43
CA ARG A 11 35.68 -12.72 -15.73
C ARG A 11 34.55 -13.32 -16.54
N LEU A 12 33.75 -14.20 -15.94
CA LEU A 12 32.61 -14.84 -16.61
C LEU A 12 31.50 -13.84 -16.95
N HIS A 13 31.24 -12.86 -16.06
CA HIS A 13 30.28 -11.79 -16.34
C HIS A 13 30.72 -10.88 -17.49
N ARG A 14 32.02 -10.55 -17.58
CA ARG A 14 32.58 -9.80 -18.72
C ARG A 14 32.48 -10.60 -20.02
N ALA A 15 32.68 -11.91 -19.97
CA ALA A 15 32.50 -12.86 -21.08
C ALA A 15 31.04 -13.05 -21.54
N LYS A 16 30.09 -12.27 -21.01
CA LYS A 16 28.65 -12.33 -21.36
C LYS A 16 27.96 -13.66 -21.03
N MET A 17 28.52 -14.46 -20.12
CA MET A 17 27.93 -15.74 -19.70
C MET A 17 26.62 -15.51 -18.90
N PRO A 18 25.57 -16.34 -19.09
CA PRO A 18 24.34 -16.23 -18.31
C PRO A 18 24.58 -16.53 -16.82
N ILE A 19 23.87 -15.82 -15.93
CA ILE A 19 24.05 -15.88 -14.48
C ILE A 19 23.90 -17.32 -13.93
N GLU A 20 23.03 -18.13 -14.52
CA GLU A 20 22.86 -19.55 -14.21
C GLU A 20 24.18 -20.34 -14.37
N GLN A 21 24.90 -20.10 -15.47
CA GLN A 21 26.16 -20.79 -15.75
C GLN A 21 27.29 -20.26 -14.86
N ILE A 22 27.30 -18.95 -14.58
CA ILE A 22 28.26 -18.35 -13.63
C ILE A 22 28.07 -18.95 -12.23
N ALA A 23 26.83 -19.07 -11.76
CA ALA A 23 26.51 -19.65 -10.46
C ALA A 23 26.97 -21.12 -10.37
N ARG A 24 26.77 -21.90 -11.43
CA ARG A 24 27.23 -23.29 -11.52
C ARG A 24 28.76 -23.38 -11.52
N ALA A 25 29.44 -22.55 -12.31
CA ALA A 25 30.90 -22.53 -12.41
C ALA A 25 31.56 -22.08 -11.09
N ALA A 26 30.97 -21.11 -10.40
CA ALA A 26 31.44 -20.62 -9.10
C ALA A 26 30.94 -21.47 -7.91
N GLY A 27 30.14 -22.52 -8.15
CA GLY A 27 29.60 -23.39 -7.10
C GLY A 27 28.74 -22.68 -6.05
N CYS A 28 28.02 -21.63 -6.45
CA CYS A 28 27.22 -20.80 -5.53
C CYS A 28 25.80 -20.54 -6.06
N SER A 29 24.96 -19.89 -5.25
CA SER A 29 23.60 -19.56 -5.67
C SER A 29 23.58 -18.36 -6.63
N ARG A 30 22.57 -18.27 -7.50
CA ARG A 30 22.36 -17.09 -8.38
C ARG A 30 22.29 -15.78 -7.58
N MET A 31 21.63 -15.81 -6.42
CA MET A 31 21.52 -14.64 -5.54
C MET A 31 22.89 -14.19 -5.03
N THR A 32 23.78 -15.14 -4.74
CA THR A 32 25.16 -14.84 -4.31
C THR A 32 25.93 -14.14 -5.42
N VAL A 33 25.82 -14.61 -6.67
CA VAL A 33 26.43 -13.95 -7.83
C VAL A 33 25.93 -12.51 -7.98
N TYR A 34 24.61 -12.28 -7.87
CA TYR A 34 24.05 -10.93 -7.93
C TYR A 34 24.62 -10.00 -6.85
N LYS A 35 24.66 -10.46 -5.60
CA LYS A 35 25.21 -9.66 -4.48
C LYS A 35 26.69 -9.34 -4.68
N ARG A 36 27.47 -10.29 -5.21
CA ARG A 36 28.90 -10.09 -5.49
C ARG A 36 29.12 -9.10 -6.63
N LEU A 37 28.39 -9.24 -7.74
CA LEU A 37 28.47 -8.28 -8.86
C LEU A 37 28.07 -6.86 -8.41
N ASP A 38 27.06 -6.73 -7.55
CA ASP A 38 26.66 -5.44 -6.94
C ASP A 38 27.79 -4.85 -6.09
N SER A 39 28.39 -5.68 -5.23
CA SER A 39 29.49 -5.28 -4.34
C SER A 39 30.75 -4.88 -5.11
N LEU A 40 30.96 -5.47 -6.30
CA LEU A 40 32.08 -5.18 -7.20
C LEU A 40 31.77 -4.04 -8.19
N GLY A 41 30.61 -3.39 -8.07
CA GLY A 41 30.20 -2.27 -8.94
C GLY A 41 29.97 -2.66 -10.41
N ALA A 42 29.76 -3.95 -10.69
CA ALA A 42 29.53 -4.41 -12.05
C ALA A 42 28.09 -4.04 -12.48
N PRO A 43 27.91 -3.35 -13.63
CA PRO A 43 26.59 -2.96 -14.08
C PRO A 43 25.75 -4.22 -14.31
N ARG A 44 24.58 -4.28 -13.66
CA ARG A 44 23.64 -5.37 -13.85
C ARG A 44 23.25 -5.38 -15.32
N ARG A 45 23.60 -6.47 -16.03
CA ARG A 45 23.07 -6.71 -17.36
C ARG A 45 21.55 -6.79 -17.22
N ARG A 46 20.84 -5.76 -17.70
CA ARG A 46 19.45 -5.95 -18.07
C ARG A 46 19.46 -7.02 -19.15
N ASN A 47 18.57 -8.00 -19.03
CA ASN A 47 18.36 -9.03 -20.05
C ASN A 47 17.96 -8.35 -21.37
N VAL A 48 18.94 -7.91 -22.14
CA VAL A 48 18.81 -7.54 -23.54
C VAL A 48 19.24 -8.79 -24.28
N MET A 49 18.28 -9.68 -24.57
CA MET A 49 18.54 -10.74 -25.54
C MET A 49 18.66 -10.07 -26.90
N GLU A 50 19.83 -10.19 -27.54
CA GLU A 50 19.96 -9.89 -28.96
C GLU A 50 19.02 -10.81 -29.77
N PRO A 51 18.47 -10.28 -30.88
CA PRO A 51 17.46 -10.97 -31.66
C PRO A 51 18.10 -12.17 -32.38
N ALA A 52 17.90 -13.36 -31.84
CA ALA A 52 17.98 -14.57 -32.63
C ALA A 52 16.66 -14.71 -33.39
N ASP A 53 16.73 -14.65 -34.72
CA ASP A 53 15.67 -15.03 -35.65
C ASP A 53 15.18 -16.44 -35.29
N VAL A 54 13.99 -16.53 -34.70
CA VAL A 54 13.29 -17.80 -34.55
C VAL A 54 11.83 -17.59 -34.98
N PRO A 55 11.36 -18.26 -36.04
CA PRO A 55 9.97 -18.21 -36.46
C PRO A 55 9.15 -19.07 -35.50
N GLY A 56 8.37 -18.41 -34.64
CA GLY A 56 7.60 -19.08 -33.60
C GLY A 56 7.11 -18.14 -32.52
N GLY A 57 6.05 -17.39 -32.86
CA GLY A 57 5.12 -16.67 -31.98
C GLY A 57 5.41 -16.63 -30.48
N GLY A 58 6.36 -15.79 -30.08
CA GLY A 58 6.51 -15.35 -28.70
C GLY A 58 6.48 -13.83 -28.69
N VAL A 59 5.38 -13.23 -28.21
CA VAL A 59 5.31 -11.78 -27.96
C VAL A 59 6.39 -11.43 -26.93
N ARG A 60 7.53 -10.93 -27.40
CA ARG A 60 8.65 -10.57 -26.52
C ARG A 60 8.44 -9.17 -25.98
N VAL A 61 8.25 -9.13 -24.66
CA VAL A 61 8.04 -7.94 -23.85
C VAL A 61 9.27 -7.04 -23.91
N ALA A 62 9.16 -5.92 -24.61
CA ALA A 62 10.12 -4.83 -24.51
C ALA A 62 9.99 -4.21 -23.10
N HIS A 63 10.87 -4.63 -22.17
CA HIS A 63 10.87 -4.19 -20.78
C HIS A 63 11.22 -2.69 -20.57
N ASN A 64 11.29 -1.88 -21.63
CA ASN A 64 11.53 -0.43 -21.55
C ASN A 64 10.58 0.40 -22.43
N LEU A 65 9.45 -0.13 -22.91
CA LEU A 65 8.41 0.74 -23.47
C LEU A 65 7.86 1.61 -22.33
N LYS A 66 8.26 2.87 -22.32
CA LYS A 66 7.70 3.91 -21.45
C LYS A 66 6.25 4.11 -21.89
N VAL A 67 5.35 3.25 -21.43
CA VAL A 67 3.90 3.50 -21.54
C VAL A 67 3.64 4.84 -20.87
N SER A 68 3.23 5.83 -21.66
CA SER A 68 2.98 7.16 -21.14
C SER A 68 1.66 7.18 -20.38
N ASP A 69 1.57 8.04 -19.37
CA ASP A 69 0.32 8.24 -18.63
C ASP A 69 -0.78 8.79 -19.58
N ALA A 70 -0.40 9.54 -20.62
CA ALA A 70 -1.31 10.07 -21.64
C ALA A 70 -1.96 8.96 -22.49
N ASP A 71 -1.17 7.96 -22.91
CA ASP A 71 -1.69 6.83 -23.71
C ASP A 71 -2.71 6.01 -22.92
N LEU A 72 -2.49 5.84 -21.61
CA LEU A 72 -3.40 5.13 -20.72
C LEU A 72 -4.70 5.91 -20.49
N VAL A 73 -4.62 7.24 -20.38
CA VAL A 73 -5.79 8.09 -20.23
C VAL A 73 -6.61 8.11 -21.52
N ALA A 74 -5.97 8.22 -22.69
CA ALA A 74 -6.64 8.15 -23.98
C ALA A 74 -7.33 6.80 -24.19
N ALA A 75 -6.65 5.69 -23.87
CA ALA A 75 -7.22 4.35 -23.93
C ALA A 75 -8.46 4.20 -23.03
N THR A 76 -8.38 4.71 -21.80
CA THR A 76 -9.50 4.67 -20.85
C THR A 76 -10.67 5.51 -21.33
N ALA A 77 -10.41 6.69 -21.90
CA ALA A 77 -11.44 7.56 -22.47
C ALA A 77 -12.11 6.96 -23.71
N ALA A 78 -11.36 6.19 -24.51
CA ALA A 78 -11.86 5.44 -25.64
C ALA A 78 -12.62 4.15 -25.24
N GLY A 79 -12.64 3.80 -23.95
CA GLY A 79 -13.27 2.57 -23.46
C GLY A 79 -12.51 1.29 -23.80
N GLU A 80 -11.23 1.39 -24.19
CA GLU A 80 -10.40 0.23 -24.50
C GLU A 80 -10.22 -0.67 -23.26
N THR A 81 -10.30 -1.97 -23.48
CA THR A 81 -9.95 -2.95 -22.46
C THR A 81 -8.44 -2.99 -22.23
N THR A 82 -8.01 -3.45 -21.06
CA THR A 82 -6.58 -3.55 -20.70
C THR A 82 -5.80 -4.42 -21.69
N SER A 83 -6.44 -5.45 -22.24
CA SER A 83 -5.85 -6.35 -23.23
C SER A 83 -5.66 -5.69 -24.58
N GLU A 84 -6.63 -4.89 -25.04
CA GLU A 84 -6.55 -4.14 -26.30
C GLU A 84 -5.46 -3.07 -26.23
N THR A 85 -5.42 -2.31 -25.13
CA THR A 85 -4.36 -1.33 -24.91
C THR A 85 -2.98 -1.98 -24.83
N ALA A 86 -2.87 -3.16 -24.20
CA ALA A 86 -1.62 -3.91 -24.14
C ALA A 86 -1.17 -4.39 -25.53
N ALA A 87 -2.09 -4.90 -26.34
CA ALA A 87 -1.82 -5.33 -27.71
C ALA A 87 -1.39 -4.16 -28.60
N ARG A 88 -2.14 -3.04 -28.55
CA ARG A 88 -1.85 -1.82 -29.31
C ARG A 88 -0.48 -1.23 -28.97
N LEU A 89 -0.10 -1.25 -27.69
CA LEU A 89 1.17 -0.72 -27.20
C LEU A 89 2.31 -1.74 -27.22
N GLY A 90 2.08 -2.98 -27.65
CA GLY A 90 3.12 -4.02 -27.70
C GLY A 90 3.72 -4.38 -26.33
N VAL A 91 2.93 -4.26 -25.25
CA VAL A 91 3.37 -4.52 -23.87
C VAL A 91 2.54 -5.60 -23.20
N ASN A 92 3.04 -6.13 -22.08
CA ASN A 92 2.30 -7.11 -21.30
C ASN A 92 1.10 -6.47 -20.60
N VAL A 93 -0.04 -7.17 -20.55
CA VAL A 93 -1.25 -6.79 -19.80
C VAL A 93 -0.94 -6.42 -18.34
N LYS A 94 -0.03 -7.16 -17.68
CA LYS A 94 0.43 -6.87 -16.31
C LYS A 94 1.10 -5.49 -16.21
N THR A 95 1.82 -5.07 -17.24
CA THR A 95 2.45 -3.75 -17.31
C THR A 95 1.39 -2.65 -17.36
N ILE A 96 0.36 -2.80 -18.20
CA ILE A 96 -0.76 -1.85 -18.27
C ILE A 96 -1.49 -1.78 -16.93
N ARG A 97 -1.84 -2.93 -16.33
CA ARG A 97 -2.54 -2.99 -15.04
C ARG A 97 -1.76 -2.30 -13.93
N ASN A 98 -0.46 -2.57 -13.82
CA ASN A 98 0.40 -1.93 -12.83
C ASN A 98 0.49 -0.42 -13.02
N ARG A 99 0.51 0.05 -14.28
CA ARG A 99 0.53 1.48 -14.58
C ARG A 99 -0.79 2.17 -14.31
N GLN A 100 -1.92 1.58 -14.68
CA GLN A 100 -3.24 2.08 -14.30
C GLN A 100 -3.37 2.21 -12.77
N LEU A 101 -2.93 1.21 -12.01
CA LEU A 101 -2.95 1.26 -10.54
C LEU A 101 -2.07 2.40 -10.00
N ALA A 102 -0.87 2.57 -10.54
CA ALA A 102 0.03 3.65 -10.15
C ALA A 102 -0.57 5.04 -10.45
N LEU A 103 -1.21 5.19 -11.61
CA LEU A 103 -1.89 6.42 -12.03
C LEU A 103 -3.09 6.74 -11.12
N SER A 104 -3.91 5.75 -10.77
CA SER A 104 -5.01 5.91 -9.80
C SER A 104 -4.52 6.35 -8.43
N ARG A 105 -3.41 5.76 -7.94
CA ARG A 105 -2.81 6.17 -6.66
C ARG A 105 -2.30 7.60 -6.68
N ARG A 106 -1.65 8.02 -7.78
CA ARG A 106 -1.20 9.41 -7.96
C ARG A 106 -2.37 10.38 -8.00
N ARG A 107 -3.46 10.05 -8.71
CA ARG A 107 -4.69 10.85 -8.72
C ARG A 107 -5.32 10.98 -7.34
N ALA A 108 -5.41 9.88 -6.60
CA ALA A 108 -5.92 9.90 -5.23
C ALA A 108 -5.04 10.73 -4.29
N ALA A 109 -3.71 10.68 -4.46
CA ALA A 109 -2.78 11.50 -3.69
C ALA A 109 -2.89 12.99 -4.04
N ALA A 110 -3.01 13.33 -5.34
CA ALA A 110 -3.24 14.69 -5.79
C ALA A 110 -4.58 15.25 -5.27
N ALA A 111 -5.65 14.46 -5.31
CA ALA A 111 -6.94 14.85 -4.74
C ALA A 111 -6.91 15.06 -3.22
N LYS A 112 -6.01 14.38 -2.50
CA LYS A 112 -5.78 14.63 -1.07
C LYS A 112 -5.04 15.94 -0.79
N LEU A 113 -4.15 16.34 -1.70
CA LEU A 113 -3.37 17.58 -1.59
C LEU A 113 -4.19 18.80 -2.00
N ASP A 114 -5.04 18.66 -3.02
CA ASP A 114 -5.90 19.73 -3.53
C ASP A 114 -7.19 19.90 -2.72
N ARG A 115 -7.51 18.93 -1.85
CA ARG A 115 -8.49 19.11 -0.80
C ARG A 115 -7.86 20.06 0.22
N ALA A 116 -8.13 21.36 0.06
CA ALA A 116 -8.02 22.34 1.13
C ALA A 116 -8.55 21.69 2.42
N PRO A 117 -7.94 21.91 3.59
CA PRO A 117 -8.50 21.44 4.84
C PRO A 117 -9.91 22.00 4.92
N GLN A 118 -10.91 21.17 4.60
CA GLN A 118 -12.27 21.49 4.97
C GLN A 118 -12.17 21.60 6.49
N GLU A 119 -12.45 22.79 7.00
CA GLU A 119 -12.73 22.92 8.43
C GLU A 119 -13.67 21.76 8.76
N PRO A 120 -13.31 20.93 9.77
CA PRO A 120 -14.18 19.84 10.16
C PRO A 120 -15.57 20.45 10.32
N PRO A 121 -16.64 19.84 9.77
CA PRO A 121 -17.99 20.34 9.98
C PRO A 121 -18.11 20.58 11.47
N SER A 122 -18.42 21.83 11.85
CA SER A 122 -18.46 22.23 13.26
C SER A 122 -19.12 21.10 14.02
N PRO A 123 -18.44 20.50 15.03
CA PRO A 123 -18.99 19.35 15.73
C PRO A 123 -20.42 19.71 16.10
N PRO A 124 -21.40 18.81 15.89
CA PRO A 124 -22.77 19.09 16.28
C PRO A 124 -22.70 19.62 17.72
N PRO A 125 -23.40 20.72 18.03
CA PRO A 125 -23.36 21.28 19.37
C PRO A 125 -23.54 20.11 20.34
N PRO A 126 -22.67 19.99 21.37
CA PRO A 126 -22.78 18.89 22.31
C PRO A 126 -24.24 18.83 22.73
N PRO A 127 -24.88 17.64 22.71
CA PRO A 127 -26.29 17.53 23.05
C PRO A 127 -26.47 18.29 24.34
N SER A 128 -27.24 19.40 24.28
CA SER A 128 -27.44 20.30 25.40
C SER A 128 -27.68 19.44 26.61
N ILE A 129 -26.95 19.73 27.69
CA ILE A 129 -27.12 19.11 28.99
C ILE A 129 -28.61 19.30 29.32
N GLY A 130 -29.43 18.30 29.00
CA GLY A 130 -30.75 18.18 29.57
C GLY A 130 -30.46 18.06 31.06
N ASN A 131 -30.73 19.14 31.79
CA ASN A 131 -30.48 19.35 33.21
C ASN A 131 -30.46 18.02 33.97
N ILE A 132 -29.27 17.42 34.13
CA ILE A 132 -29.13 16.27 35.01
C ILE A 132 -29.24 16.86 36.41
N PRO A 133 -30.26 16.49 37.21
CA PRO A 133 -30.39 17.03 38.56
C PRO A 133 -29.12 16.74 39.36
N ALA A 134 -28.64 17.70 40.17
CA ALA A 134 -27.40 17.56 40.94
C ALA A 134 -27.37 16.27 41.78
N ALA A 135 -28.51 15.83 42.29
CA ALA A 135 -28.67 14.57 43.01
C ALA A 135 -28.30 13.32 42.17
N ARG A 136 -28.57 13.33 40.85
CA ARG A 136 -28.17 12.24 39.96
C ARG A 136 -26.67 12.28 39.65
N VAL A 137 -26.07 13.47 39.59
CA VAL A 137 -24.61 13.63 39.40
C VAL A 137 -23.86 13.06 40.62
N ALA A 138 -24.29 13.39 41.84
CA ALA A 138 -23.70 12.84 43.07
C ALA A 138 -23.80 11.30 43.09
N ALA A 139 -24.98 10.75 42.82
CA ALA A 139 -25.18 9.30 42.77
C ALA A 139 -24.32 8.60 41.69
N LEU A 140 -24.05 9.26 40.55
CA LEU A 140 -23.15 8.73 39.52
C LEU A 140 -21.70 8.67 39.99
N VAL A 141 -21.21 9.74 40.63
CA VAL A 141 -19.83 9.83 41.14
C VAL A 141 -19.59 8.81 42.24
N GLU A 142 -20.57 8.59 43.13
CA GLU A 142 -20.51 7.58 44.20
C GLU A 142 -20.32 6.15 43.69
N THR A 143 -20.81 5.82 42.48
CA THR A 143 -20.64 4.46 41.91
C THR A 143 -19.20 4.10 41.55
N GLY A 144 -18.30 5.10 41.49
CA GLY A 144 -16.92 4.91 41.02
C GLY A 144 -16.80 4.32 39.60
N GLY A 145 -17.88 4.34 38.82
CA GLY A 145 -17.92 3.78 37.47
C GLY A 145 -18.13 2.27 37.40
N ARG A 146 -18.57 1.63 38.48
CA ARG A 146 -18.87 0.19 38.50
C ARG A 146 -20.11 -0.10 37.65
N TYR A 147 -19.96 -0.93 36.63
CA TYR A 147 -21.02 -1.24 35.67
C TYR A 147 -22.32 -1.74 36.32
N ARG A 148 -22.22 -2.61 37.34
CA ARG A 148 -23.40 -3.14 38.06
C ARG A 148 -24.20 -2.04 38.76
N GLU A 149 -23.52 -1.06 39.32
CA GLU A 149 -24.15 0.06 40.04
C GLU A 149 -24.75 1.07 39.05
N LEU A 150 -24.07 1.33 37.92
CA LEU A 150 -24.62 2.13 36.83
C LEU A 150 -25.86 1.49 36.18
N ALA A 151 -25.89 0.16 36.06
CA ALA A 151 -27.06 -0.58 35.56
C ALA A 151 -28.25 -0.47 36.52
N ALA A 152 -28.02 -0.58 37.84
CA ALA A 152 -29.06 -0.37 38.84
C ALA A 152 -29.60 1.08 38.84
N LEU A 153 -28.74 2.07 38.62
CA LEU A 153 -29.15 3.46 38.43
C LEU A 153 -29.98 3.66 37.15
N ALA A 154 -29.61 2.98 36.06
CA ALA A 154 -30.36 3.02 34.80
C ALA A 154 -31.78 2.47 34.96
N GLU A 155 -31.91 1.32 35.61
CA GLU A 155 -33.21 0.73 35.96
C GLU A 155 -34.03 1.64 36.87
N ARG A 156 -33.42 2.16 37.94
CA ARG A 156 -34.08 3.09 38.89
C ARG A 156 -34.56 4.38 38.23
N TRP A 157 -33.87 4.84 37.19
CA TRP A 157 -34.20 6.09 36.50
C TRP A 157 -35.04 5.89 35.24
N GLY A 158 -35.35 4.64 34.86
CA GLY A 158 -36.07 4.32 33.63
C GLY A 158 -35.29 4.71 32.37
N GLU A 159 -33.96 4.71 32.44
CA GLU A 159 -33.08 5.13 31.35
C GLU A 159 -32.25 3.95 30.85
N SER A 160 -31.67 4.07 29.65
CA SER A 160 -30.76 3.05 29.16
C SER A 160 -29.41 3.11 29.87
N THR A 161 -28.79 1.94 30.08
CA THR A 161 -27.46 1.83 30.69
C THR A 161 -26.42 2.65 29.94
N THR A 162 -26.47 2.67 28.60
CA THR A 162 -25.59 3.47 27.74
C THR A 162 -25.72 4.98 28.03
N ARG A 163 -26.93 5.46 28.30
CA ARG A 163 -27.18 6.88 28.61
C ARG A 163 -26.64 7.24 29.99
N VAL A 164 -26.84 6.39 30.98
CA VAL A 164 -26.31 6.56 32.34
C VAL A 164 -24.78 6.51 32.36
N GLN A 165 -24.17 5.62 31.57
CA GLN A 165 -22.71 5.59 31.38
C GLN A 165 -22.18 6.89 30.75
N SER A 166 -22.86 7.39 29.71
CA SER A 166 -22.52 8.68 29.10
C SER A 166 -22.62 9.84 30.11
N TRP A 167 -23.56 9.79 31.05
CA TRP A 167 -23.66 10.75 32.14
C TRP A 167 -22.54 10.60 33.16
N TYR A 168 -22.16 9.38 33.54
CA TYR A 168 -21.04 9.13 34.44
C TYR A 168 -19.73 9.73 33.89
N HIS A 169 -19.40 9.46 32.62
CA HIS A 169 -18.19 10.01 32.00
C HIS A 169 -18.18 11.53 31.96
N ARG A 170 -19.34 12.17 31.77
CA ARG A 170 -19.49 13.62 31.82
C ARG A 170 -19.36 14.18 33.23
N ALA A 171 -20.01 13.54 34.21
CA ALA A 171 -19.90 13.92 35.62
C ALA A 171 -18.45 13.85 36.13
N ARG A 172 -17.71 12.80 35.74
CA ARG A 172 -16.29 12.64 36.09
C ARG A 172 -15.37 13.67 35.44
N ALA A 173 -15.70 14.16 34.25
CA ALA A 173 -14.90 15.18 33.58
C ALA A 173 -15.11 16.59 34.16
N ALA A 174 -16.20 16.80 34.92
CA ALA A 174 -16.56 18.08 35.52
C ALA A 174 -16.25 18.16 37.04
N ALA A 175 -15.87 17.05 37.66
CA ALA A 175 -15.45 16.94 39.06
C ALA A 175 -13.92 16.88 39.15
#